data_AF-A0A9W9FFG5-F1
#
_entry.id   AF-A0A9W9FFG5-F1
#
_cell.length_a   1.000
_cell.length_b   1.000
_cell.length_c   1.000
_cell.angle_alpha   90.00
_cell.angle_beta   90.00
_cell.angle_gamma   90.00
#
_symmetry.space_group_name_H-M   'P 1'
#
loop_
_entity.id
_entity.type
_entity.pdbx_description
1 polymer ?
#
loop_
_entity_poly.entity_id
_entity_poly.type
_entity_poly.pdbx_seq_one_letter_code
_entity_poly.pdbx_strand_id
1 'polypeptide(L)'
;MPEGLPIDHEQALNGTMAAYAQQILVCTGQRDWTSRIENDGENETWGHLVRGLKRLLGRGGPYLDPFNNVLVTTSSIAPAATNSTTASAFLFPSFKYIPSIPVETLSSTNATDLRTFVRAFLLPERLHDMHSSLPAEKQAGMTRAPELSSKFEGIVYINHSPTVLICGHGGRDMRCGVMAPALESEFQRVLQSQGFTFAGSDSSTIDGPNHANIGLISHVGGHKYAGNVIVYIPPKMTVGTTDEPHPLAGKGIWYGRIEPKHVQGIVDETILGGRVVTDHFRGGIDRNGDILRM
;
A
#
# COMPACT_ATOMS: atom_id res chain seq x y z
N MET A 1 17.67 -1.96 -17.21
CA MET A 1 16.41 -2.34 -17.87
C MET A 1 16.41 -3.79 -18.35
N PRO A 2 15.27 -4.51 -18.32
CA PRO A 2 15.15 -5.85 -18.90
C PRO A 2 15.26 -5.81 -20.43
N GLU A 3 16.06 -6.72 -20.98
CA GLU A 3 16.26 -6.85 -22.42
C GLU A 3 14.95 -7.24 -23.12
N GLY A 4 14.68 -6.65 -24.29
CA GLY A 4 13.47 -6.95 -25.08
C GLY A 4 12.14 -6.47 -24.48
N LEU A 5 12.17 -5.71 -23.38
CA LEU A 5 10.98 -5.26 -22.65
C LEU A 5 10.98 -3.73 -22.49
N PRO A 6 10.72 -2.96 -23.57
CA PRO A 6 10.82 -1.50 -23.54
C PRO A 6 9.76 -0.86 -22.64
N ILE A 7 10.17 0.25 -22.00
CA ILE A 7 9.28 1.16 -21.28
C ILE A 7 9.20 2.50 -22.02
N ASP A 8 8.13 3.23 -21.76
CA ASP A 8 7.96 4.61 -22.20
C ASP A 8 8.93 5.50 -21.43
N HIS A 9 9.79 6.24 -22.14
CA HIS A 9 10.69 7.27 -21.60
C HIS A 9 10.30 8.70 -21.97
N GLU A 10 9.29 8.87 -22.81
CA GLU A 10 8.96 10.15 -23.45
C GLU A 10 7.87 10.90 -22.71
N GLN A 11 6.86 10.19 -22.20
CA GLN A 11 5.75 10.86 -21.54
C GLN A 11 6.17 11.44 -20.19
N ALA A 12 5.64 12.62 -19.84
CA ALA A 12 5.81 13.17 -18.49
C ALA A 12 5.22 12.21 -17.44
N LEU A 13 5.98 11.92 -16.39
CA LEU A 13 5.55 11.01 -15.33
C LEU A 13 4.57 11.68 -14.35
N ASN A 14 4.75 12.96 -14.08
CA ASN A 14 3.92 13.68 -13.12
C ASN A 14 2.44 13.60 -13.48
N GLY A 15 1.60 13.25 -12.52
CA GLY A 15 0.17 13.05 -12.70
C GLY A 15 -0.24 11.72 -13.34
N THR A 16 0.69 10.79 -13.60
CA THR A 16 0.38 9.46 -14.14
C THR A 16 0.06 8.42 -13.08
N MET A 17 0.19 8.75 -11.80
CA MET A 17 -0.24 7.90 -10.68
C MET A 17 -1.76 7.66 -10.75
N ALA A 18 -2.19 6.42 -10.51
CA ALA A 18 -3.62 6.14 -10.32
C ALA A 18 -4.07 6.80 -9.02
N ALA A 19 -5.05 7.70 -9.06
CA ALA A 19 -5.56 8.33 -7.84
C ALA A 19 -6.29 7.31 -6.96
N TYR A 20 -6.01 7.31 -5.66
CA TYR A 20 -6.66 6.47 -4.66
C TYR A 20 -6.87 7.27 -3.38
N ALA A 21 -7.91 6.93 -2.61
CA ALA A 21 -8.13 7.48 -1.28
C ALA A 21 -7.31 6.71 -0.24
N GLN A 22 -7.21 5.38 -0.42
CA GLN A 22 -6.47 4.48 0.46
C GLN A 22 -5.91 3.29 -0.31
N GLN A 23 -4.77 2.79 0.13
CA GLN A 23 -4.21 1.52 -0.31
C GLN A 23 -4.30 0.52 0.84
N ILE A 24 -4.92 -0.62 0.57
CA ILE A 24 -4.80 -1.81 1.41
C ILE A 24 -3.76 -2.75 0.78
N LEU A 25 -2.71 -3.00 1.53
CA LEU A 25 -1.58 -3.83 1.13
C LEU A 25 -1.65 -5.15 1.90
N VAL A 26 -2.25 -6.16 1.28
CA VAL A 26 -2.46 -7.49 1.86
C VAL A 26 -1.12 -8.24 1.91
N CYS A 27 -0.72 -8.69 3.09
CA CYS A 27 0.50 -9.46 3.30
C CYS A 27 0.28 -10.91 2.85
N THR A 28 1.00 -11.36 1.83
CA THR A 28 0.83 -12.70 1.26
C THR A 28 2.07 -13.59 1.40
N GLY A 29 3.25 -12.99 1.63
CA GLY A 29 4.54 -13.69 1.53
C GLY A 29 4.92 -14.12 0.11
N GLN A 30 4.04 -13.94 -0.87
CA GLN A 30 4.27 -14.30 -2.27
C GLN A 30 4.99 -13.19 -3.02
N ARG A 31 5.85 -13.58 -3.95
CA ARG A 31 6.68 -12.63 -4.72
C ARG A 31 6.12 -12.30 -6.10
N ASP A 32 5.15 -13.07 -6.57
CA ASP A 32 4.37 -12.81 -7.78
C ASP A 32 2.95 -13.38 -7.60
N TRP A 33 2.05 -12.99 -8.49
CA TRP A 33 0.64 -13.39 -8.47
C TRP A 33 0.14 -13.66 -9.88
N THR A 34 -0.98 -14.35 -10.00
CA THR A 34 -1.71 -14.43 -11.27
C THR A 34 -2.14 -13.04 -11.73
N SER A 35 -2.29 -12.85 -13.06
CA SER A 35 -2.63 -11.56 -13.69
C SER A 35 -3.78 -10.78 -13.05
N ARG A 36 -4.68 -11.48 -12.35
CA ARG A 36 -5.76 -10.94 -11.53
C ARG A 36 -5.65 -11.51 -10.13
N ILE A 37 -5.28 -10.66 -9.17
CA ILE A 37 -5.04 -11.08 -7.78
C ILE A 37 -6.23 -11.75 -7.10
N GLU A 38 -7.47 -11.50 -7.55
CA GLU A 38 -8.66 -12.17 -7.04
C GLU A 38 -8.77 -13.66 -7.44
N ASN A 39 -8.03 -14.10 -8.45
CA ASN A 39 -7.97 -15.49 -8.90
C ASN A 39 -6.89 -16.30 -8.16
N ASP A 40 -6.16 -15.68 -7.24
CA ASP A 40 -5.02 -16.27 -6.56
C ASP A 40 -5.34 -16.63 -5.11
N GLY A 41 -4.51 -17.47 -4.47
CA GLY A 41 -4.68 -17.85 -3.08
C GLY A 41 -6.04 -18.49 -2.79
N GLU A 42 -6.52 -19.40 -3.62
CA GLU A 42 -7.83 -20.04 -3.46
C GLU A 42 -7.99 -20.69 -2.07
N ASN A 43 -6.92 -21.33 -1.59
CA ASN A 43 -6.87 -22.01 -0.30
C ASN A 43 -6.18 -21.18 0.80
N GLU A 44 -5.94 -19.90 0.54
CA GLU A 44 -5.20 -19.01 1.44
C GLU A 44 -6.10 -17.92 2.02
N THR A 45 -5.93 -17.58 3.30
CA THR A 45 -6.76 -16.54 3.95
C THR A 45 -6.58 -15.18 3.29
N TRP A 46 -5.36 -14.82 2.87
CA TRP A 46 -5.11 -13.57 2.14
C TRP A 46 -5.88 -13.52 0.80
N GLY A 47 -6.04 -14.66 0.11
CA GLY A 47 -6.81 -14.74 -1.12
C GLY A 47 -8.30 -14.57 -0.87
N HIS A 48 -8.81 -15.16 0.21
CA HIS A 48 -10.18 -14.88 0.69
C HIS A 48 -10.40 -13.40 1.00
N LEU A 49 -9.45 -12.74 1.65
CA LEU A 49 -9.51 -11.31 1.92
C LEU A 49 -9.58 -10.50 0.61
N VAL A 50 -8.69 -10.76 -0.35
CA VAL A 50 -8.69 -10.07 -1.64
C VAL A 50 -10.02 -10.26 -2.37
N ARG A 51 -10.52 -11.50 -2.50
CA ARG A 51 -11.82 -11.80 -3.12
C ARG A 51 -12.98 -11.09 -2.41
N GLY A 52 -12.98 -11.11 -1.08
CA GLY A 52 -13.99 -10.46 -0.25
C GLY A 52 -13.99 -8.94 -0.45
N LEU A 53 -12.83 -8.29 -0.43
CA LEU A 53 -12.68 -6.86 -0.69
C LEU A 53 -13.15 -6.50 -2.10
N LYS A 54 -12.77 -7.27 -3.12
CA LYS A 54 -13.23 -7.04 -4.51
C LYS A 54 -14.74 -7.22 -4.65
N ARG A 55 -15.35 -8.16 -3.93
CA ARG A 55 -16.82 -8.34 -3.91
C ARG A 55 -17.53 -7.18 -3.22
N LEU A 56 -16.92 -6.61 -2.17
CA LEU A 56 -17.53 -5.55 -1.37
C LEU A 56 -17.35 -4.15 -1.98
N LEU A 57 -16.16 -3.83 -2.48
CA LEU A 57 -15.75 -2.51 -2.97
C LEU A 57 -15.73 -2.41 -4.50
N GLY A 58 -15.70 -3.55 -5.21
CA GLY A 58 -15.65 -3.60 -6.67
C GLY A 58 -17.02 -3.50 -7.34
N ARG A 59 -17.04 -3.74 -8.66
CA ARG A 59 -18.25 -3.61 -9.48
C ARG A 59 -19.39 -4.48 -8.94
N GLY A 60 -20.53 -3.85 -8.64
CA GLY A 60 -21.71 -4.51 -8.09
C GLY A 60 -21.65 -4.77 -6.58
N GLY A 61 -20.56 -4.38 -5.92
CA GLY A 61 -20.42 -4.44 -4.46
C GLY A 61 -21.25 -3.36 -3.75
N PRO A 62 -21.71 -3.63 -2.53
CA PRO A 62 -22.54 -2.70 -1.74
C PRO A 62 -21.81 -1.42 -1.31
N TYR A 63 -20.47 -1.43 -1.33
CA TYR A 63 -19.62 -0.30 -0.92
C TYR A 63 -18.83 0.29 -2.08
N LEU A 64 -19.23 0.00 -3.32
CA LEU A 64 -18.65 0.65 -4.49
C LEU A 64 -18.95 2.15 -4.44
N ASP A 65 -17.90 2.96 -4.34
CA ASP A 65 -17.98 4.41 -4.45
C ASP A 65 -16.91 4.91 -5.44
N PRO A 66 -17.29 5.49 -6.60
CA PRO A 66 -16.33 6.01 -7.56
C PRO A 66 -15.51 7.19 -7.03
N PHE A 67 -15.92 7.82 -5.92
CA PHE A 67 -15.21 8.93 -5.28
C PHE A 67 -14.30 8.48 -4.13
N ASN A 68 -14.35 7.20 -3.74
CA ASN A 68 -13.48 6.62 -2.70
C ASN A 68 -12.77 5.37 -3.24
N ASN A 69 -11.80 5.59 -4.13
CA ASN A 69 -11.04 4.48 -4.71
C ASN A 69 -10.09 3.85 -3.69
N VAL A 70 -10.40 2.62 -3.27
CA VAL A 70 -9.53 1.80 -2.41
C VAL A 70 -8.66 0.90 -3.28
N LEU A 71 -7.37 1.19 -3.35
CA LEU A 71 -6.38 0.40 -4.06
C LEU A 71 -6.07 -0.89 -3.29
N VAL A 72 -6.64 -2.01 -3.74
CA VAL A 72 -6.33 -3.34 -3.19
C VAL A 72 -5.11 -3.91 -3.88
N THR A 73 -4.05 -4.12 -3.13
CA THR A 73 -2.77 -4.70 -3.59
C THR A 73 -2.33 -5.85 -2.68
N THR A 74 -1.64 -6.84 -3.23
CA THR A 74 -0.94 -7.88 -2.48
C THR A 74 0.55 -7.55 -2.36
N SER A 75 1.21 -8.15 -1.37
CA SER A 75 2.61 -7.88 -1.00
C SER A 75 3.38 -9.15 -0.69
N SER A 76 4.69 -9.14 -0.98
CA SER A 76 5.65 -10.16 -0.55
C SER A 76 6.02 -10.09 0.93
N ILE A 77 5.54 -9.07 1.65
CA ILE A 77 5.65 -9.05 3.11
C ILE A 77 4.90 -10.26 3.67
N ALA A 78 5.56 -10.99 4.57
CA ALA A 78 5.00 -12.18 5.20
C ALA A 78 3.73 -11.82 5.99
N PRO A 79 2.69 -12.67 5.95
CA PRO A 79 1.53 -12.48 6.81
C PRO A 79 1.90 -12.63 8.29
N ALA A 80 1.17 -11.97 9.18
CA ALA A 80 1.15 -12.32 10.60
C ALA A 80 0.89 -13.82 10.78
N ALA A 81 1.44 -14.43 11.83
CA ALA A 81 1.13 -15.81 12.19
C ALA A 81 -0.40 -16.00 12.23
N THR A 82 -0.93 -16.75 11.26
CA THR A 82 -2.36 -16.78 10.95
C THR A 82 -3.10 -17.79 11.82
N ASN A 83 -4.30 -17.42 12.25
CA ASN A 83 -5.37 -18.39 12.47
C ASN A 83 -6.02 -18.68 11.11
N SER A 84 -6.69 -19.82 10.92
CA SER A 84 -7.26 -20.24 9.62
C SER A 84 -8.37 -19.33 9.05
N THR A 85 -8.71 -18.25 9.74
CA THR A 85 -9.85 -17.37 9.42
C THR A 85 -9.48 -15.89 9.22
N THR A 86 -8.20 -15.54 9.38
CA THR A 86 -7.75 -14.13 9.31
C THR A 86 -6.55 -13.94 8.41
N ALA A 87 -6.42 -12.73 7.88
CA ALA A 87 -5.27 -12.26 7.11
C ALA A 87 -4.74 -10.94 7.69
N SER A 88 -3.59 -10.48 7.22
CA SER A 88 -2.97 -9.22 7.69
C SER A 88 -2.73 -8.26 6.53
N ALA A 89 -2.76 -6.96 6.82
CA ALA A 89 -2.53 -5.94 5.81
C ALA A 89 -2.03 -4.63 6.41
N PHE A 90 -1.34 -3.83 5.59
CA PHE A 90 -1.07 -2.43 5.86
C PHE A 90 -2.14 -1.54 5.22
N LEU A 91 -2.43 -0.40 5.85
CA LEU A 91 -3.32 0.65 5.36
C LEU A 91 -2.57 1.97 5.23
N PHE A 92 -2.46 2.45 4.01
CA PHE A 92 -1.92 3.77 3.67
C PHE A 92 -3.00 4.66 3.06
N PRO A 93 -2.96 5.99 3.29
CA PRO A 93 -1.95 6.75 4.03
C PRO A 93 -2.25 6.85 5.55
N SER A 94 -3.04 5.94 6.11
CA SER A 94 -3.32 5.94 7.56
C SER A 94 -2.16 5.43 8.44
N PHE A 95 -1.14 4.82 7.83
CA PHE A 95 0.03 4.24 8.49
C PHE A 95 -0.33 3.24 9.59
N LYS A 96 -1.17 2.27 9.25
CA LYS A 96 -1.59 1.20 10.17
C LYS A 96 -1.22 -0.15 9.60
N TYR A 97 -0.75 -1.05 10.45
CA TYR A 97 -0.69 -2.48 10.19
C TYR A 97 -1.73 -3.17 11.06
N ILE A 98 -2.54 -4.02 10.43
CA ILE A 98 -3.62 -4.75 11.07
C ILE A 98 -3.29 -6.24 10.95
N PRO A 99 -2.88 -6.90 12.05
CA PRO A 99 -2.39 -8.27 12.00
C PRO A 99 -3.50 -9.31 11.83
N SER A 100 -4.75 -8.95 12.10
CA SER A 100 -5.88 -9.88 12.10
C SER A 100 -7.13 -9.23 11.52
N ILE A 101 -7.40 -9.56 10.25
CA ILE A 101 -8.57 -9.11 9.47
C ILE A 101 -9.40 -10.36 9.15
N PRO A 102 -10.67 -10.44 9.61
CA PRO A 102 -11.58 -11.51 9.22
C PRO A 102 -11.79 -11.53 7.70
N VAL A 103 -11.73 -12.72 7.11
CA VAL A 103 -11.81 -12.87 5.64
C VAL A 103 -13.21 -13.24 5.14
N GLU A 104 -14.08 -13.69 6.05
CA GLU A 104 -15.45 -14.06 5.75
C GLU A 104 -16.44 -12.91 6.01
N THR A 105 -17.59 -12.98 5.33
CA THR A 105 -18.74 -12.13 5.62
C THR A 105 -19.79 -12.98 6.31
N LEU A 106 -20.19 -12.61 7.53
CA LEU A 106 -21.10 -13.40 8.35
C LEU A 106 -22.53 -12.86 8.24
N SER A 107 -23.52 -13.74 8.31
CA SER A 107 -24.94 -13.34 8.31
C SER A 107 -25.41 -12.73 9.63
N SER A 108 -24.63 -12.87 10.71
CA SER A 108 -24.93 -12.36 12.04
C SER A 108 -24.46 -10.92 12.20
N THR A 109 -25.35 -10.03 12.64
CA THR A 109 -25.06 -8.60 12.87
C THR A 109 -24.13 -8.33 14.05
N ASN A 110 -23.90 -9.31 14.92
CA ASN A 110 -23.13 -9.14 16.15
C ASN A 110 -21.67 -9.61 16.02
N ALA A 111 -21.31 -10.32 14.95
CA ALA A 111 -19.96 -10.83 14.76
C ALA A 111 -19.07 -9.82 14.01
N THR A 112 -17.80 -9.72 14.42
CA THR A 112 -16.80 -8.94 13.68
C THR A 112 -16.39 -9.72 12.43
N ASP A 113 -16.70 -9.16 11.27
CA ASP A 113 -16.48 -9.79 9.96
C ASP A 113 -15.79 -8.82 8.97
N LEU A 114 -15.64 -9.24 7.72
CA LEU A 114 -15.01 -8.40 6.70
C LEU A 114 -15.81 -7.11 6.42
N ARG A 115 -17.15 -7.13 6.53
CA ARG A 115 -17.96 -5.91 6.37
C ARG A 115 -17.69 -4.92 7.48
N THR A 116 -17.53 -5.42 8.71
CA THR A 116 -17.15 -4.63 9.88
C THR A 116 -15.79 -3.95 9.64
N PHE A 117 -14.82 -4.67 9.07
CA PHE A 117 -13.51 -4.12 8.71
C PHE A 117 -13.61 -3.01 7.65
N VAL A 118 -14.35 -3.24 6.57
CA VAL A 118 -14.55 -2.24 5.51
C VAL A 118 -15.17 -0.97 6.08
N ARG A 119 -16.22 -1.09 6.90
CA ARG A 119 -16.88 0.05 7.55
C ARG A 119 -15.99 0.76 8.55
N ALA A 120 -15.15 0.03 9.29
CA ALA A 120 -14.23 0.61 10.26
C ALA A 120 -13.11 1.44 9.62
N PHE A 121 -12.57 0.99 8.48
CA PHE A 121 -11.30 1.53 7.98
C PHE A 121 -11.30 2.03 6.53
N LEU A 122 -12.14 1.48 5.65
CA LEU A 122 -11.99 1.64 4.19
C LEU A 122 -13.02 2.57 3.54
N LEU A 123 -14.20 2.71 4.14
CA LEU A 123 -15.21 3.68 3.68
C LEU A 123 -14.71 5.12 3.90
N PRO A 124 -15.20 6.11 3.12
CA PRO A 124 -14.82 7.51 3.30
C PRO A 124 -15.37 8.09 4.61
N GLU A 125 -14.66 9.04 5.21
CA GLU A 125 -15.14 9.78 6.40
C GLU A 125 -16.19 10.82 6.04
N ARG A 126 -16.09 11.39 4.84
CA ARG A 126 -17.07 12.31 4.26
C ARG A 126 -17.42 11.83 2.86
N LEU A 127 -18.71 11.71 2.58
CA LEU A 127 -19.19 11.42 1.24
C LEU A 127 -19.00 12.63 0.31
N HIS A 128 -18.72 12.34 -0.95
CA HIS A 128 -18.72 13.34 -2.01
C HIS A 128 -20.11 13.95 -2.19
N ASP A 129 -20.19 15.24 -2.52
CA ASP A 129 -21.45 15.99 -2.61
C ASP A 129 -22.42 15.42 -3.67
N MET A 130 -21.92 14.63 -4.62
CA MET A 130 -22.75 13.88 -5.58
C MET A 130 -23.64 12.81 -4.95
N HIS A 131 -23.39 12.43 -3.71
CA HIS A 131 -24.23 11.50 -2.94
C HIS A 131 -25.34 12.21 -2.14
N SER A 132 -25.44 13.54 -2.21
CA SER A 132 -26.41 14.34 -1.44
C SER A 132 -27.88 13.97 -1.71
N SER A 133 -28.19 13.42 -2.88
CA SER A 133 -29.54 12.96 -3.26
C SER A 133 -29.91 11.58 -2.71
N LEU A 134 -28.95 10.84 -2.12
CA LEU A 134 -29.22 9.52 -1.56
C LEU A 134 -29.97 9.62 -0.22
N PRO A 135 -30.82 8.64 0.15
CA PRO A 135 -31.42 8.59 1.48
C PRO A 135 -30.38 8.54 2.61
N ALA A 136 -30.67 9.16 3.75
CA ALA A 136 -29.73 9.25 4.89
C ALA A 136 -29.23 7.88 5.38
N GLU A 137 -30.09 6.87 5.39
CA GLU A 137 -29.70 5.50 5.75
C GLU A 137 -28.63 4.93 4.80
N LYS A 138 -28.77 5.17 3.50
CA LYS A 138 -27.80 4.74 2.50
C LYS A 138 -26.49 5.52 2.63
N GLN A 139 -26.56 6.83 2.88
CA GLN A 139 -25.37 7.64 3.16
C GLN A 139 -24.62 7.12 4.40
N ALA A 140 -25.34 6.80 5.48
CA ALA A 140 -24.74 6.24 6.69
C ALA A 140 -24.09 4.87 6.44
N GLY A 141 -24.69 4.04 5.58
CA GLY A 141 -24.11 2.75 5.15
C GLY A 141 -22.86 2.87 4.27
N MET A 142 -22.65 4.03 3.62
CA MET A 142 -21.51 4.31 2.75
C MET A 142 -20.41 5.12 3.45
N THR A 143 -20.61 5.54 4.69
CA THR A 143 -19.64 6.33 5.47
C THR A 143 -18.91 5.45 6.47
N ARG A 144 -17.67 5.79 6.78
CA ARG A 144 -16.86 5.15 7.82
C ARG A 144 -17.55 5.21 9.17
N ALA A 145 -17.38 4.14 9.95
CA ALA A 145 -17.85 4.00 11.32
C ALA A 145 -16.62 3.77 12.24
N PRO A 146 -15.92 4.85 12.65
CA PRO A 146 -14.64 4.74 13.35
C PRO A 146 -14.71 3.96 14.67
N GLU A 147 -15.85 3.98 15.35
CA GLU A 147 -16.08 3.23 16.59
C GLU A 147 -15.90 1.71 16.42
N LEU A 148 -16.10 1.18 15.20
CA LEU A 148 -15.89 -0.22 14.89
C LEU A 148 -14.41 -0.60 14.88
N SER A 149 -13.48 0.36 14.81
CA SER A 149 -12.04 0.06 14.84
C SER A 149 -11.61 -0.58 16.16
N SER A 150 -12.35 -0.31 17.25
CA SER A 150 -12.11 -0.91 18.57
C SER A 150 -12.28 -2.44 18.59
N LYS A 151 -12.97 -3.01 17.59
CA LYS A 151 -13.16 -4.46 17.43
C LYS A 151 -11.93 -5.18 16.86
N PHE A 152 -10.89 -4.45 16.47
CA PHE A 152 -9.68 -4.98 15.85
C PHE A 152 -8.49 -4.75 16.80
N GLU A 153 -7.98 -5.85 17.34
CA GLU A 153 -6.87 -5.84 18.29
C GLU A 153 -5.50 -5.91 17.60
N GLY A 154 -4.44 -5.53 18.32
CA GLY A 154 -3.07 -5.66 17.84
C GLY A 154 -2.67 -4.72 16.70
N ILE A 155 -3.46 -3.67 16.42
CA ILE A 155 -3.13 -2.67 15.40
C ILE A 155 -1.81 -1.98 15.76
N VAL A 156 -0.86 -2.01 14.84
CA VAL A 156 0.42 -1.30 14.95
C VAL A 156 0.37 -0.04 14.12
N TYR A 157 0.70 1.10 14.72
CA TYR A 157 0.87 2.35 13.97
C TYR A 157 2.30 2.42 13.45
N ILE A 158 2.46 2.55 12.13
CA ILE A 158 3.76 2.66 11.47
C ILE A 158 4.23 4.09 11.62
N ASN A 159 4.92 4.40 12.71
CA ASN A 159 5.30 5.76 13.06
C ASN A 159 6.70 6.12 12.59
N HIS A 160 7.60 5.14 12.46
CA HIS A 160 9.02 5.40 12.25
C HIS A 160 9.60 4.69 11.01
N SER A 161 9.01 3.58 10.60
CA SER A 161 9.57 2.76 9.50
C SER A 161 9.12 3.23 8.13
N PRO A 162 10.03 3.72 7.27
CA PRO A 162 9.70 3.93 5.87
C PRO A 162 9.26 2.61 5.23
N THR A 163 8.25 2.69 4.37
CA THR A 163 7.75 1.53 3.64
C THR A 163 7.98 1.73 2.14
N VAL A 164 8.83 0.88 1.55
CA VAL A 164 9.18 0.87 0.13
C VAL A 164 8.47 -0.29 -0.55
N LEU A 165 7.58 0.04 -1.49
CA LEU A 165 6.79 -0.94 -2.23
C LEU A 165 7.18 -0.91 -3.70
N ILE A 166 7.57 -2.07 -4.24
CA ILE A 166 8.10 -2.19 -5.60
C ILE A 166 7.14 -3.03 -6.42
N CYS A 167 6.58 -2.49 -7.50
CA CYS A 167 5.68 -3.28 -8.35
C CYS A 167 6.46 -4.44 -9.01
N GLY A 168 6.17 -5.67 -8.60
CA GLY A 168 6.82 -6.90 -9.07
C GLY A 168 5.90 -7.89 -9.75
N HIS A 169 4.71 -7.46 -10.16
CA HIS A 169 3.65 -8.32 -10.70
C HIS A 169 3.96 -8.86 -12.12
N GLY A 170 4.80 -9.89 -12.20
CA GLY A 170 5.22 -10.56 -13.43
C GLY A 170 4.06 -11.22 -14.16
N GLY A 171 3.15 -11.89 -13.43
CA GLY A 171 1.94 -12.49 -14.00
C GLY A 171 0.98 -11.48 -14.66
N ARG A 172 1.16 -10.17 -14.39
CA ARG A 172 0.45 -9.09 -15.09
C ARG A 172 1.27 -8.41 -16.17
N ASP A 173 2.54 -8.11 -15.88
CA ASP A 173 3.46 -7.48 -16.84
C ASP A 173 4.92 -7.84 -16.51
N MET A 174 5.58 -8.49 -17.47
CA MET A 174 6.96 -8.97 -17.30
C MET A 174 7.98 -7.85 -17.07
N ARG A 175 7.72 -6.61 -17.52
CA ARG A 175 8.63 -5.49 -17.24
C ARG A 175 8.77 -5.25 -15.74
N CYS A 176 7.64 -5.27 -15.03
CA CYS A 176 7.64 -5.14 -13.57
C CYS A 176 8.24 -6.38 -12.91
N GLY A 177 7.87 -7.59 -13.38
CA GLY A 177 8.36 -8.85 -12.81
C GLY A 177 9.88 -9.00 -12.86
N VAL A 178 10.51 -8.67 -13.99
CA VAL A 178 11.97 -8.81 -14.15
C VAL A 178 12.74 -7.73 -13.38
N MET A 179 12.22 -6.49 -13.30
CA MET A 179 12.91 -5.38 -12.64
C MET A 179 12.88 -5.46 -11.11
N ALA A 180 11.78 -5.96 -10.55
CA ALA A 180 11.50 -5.87 -9.12
C ALA A 180 12.56 -6.50 -8.21
N PRO A 181 13.07 -7.74 -8.46
CA PRO A 181 14.09 -8.34 -7.60
C PRO A 181 15.38 -7.52 -7.51
N ALA A 182 15.84 -6.96 -8.64
CA ALA A 182 17.05 -6.13 -8.66
C ALA A 182 16.87 -4.81 -7.90
N LEU A 183 15.68 -4.21 -7.98
CA LEU A 183 15.34 -3.02 -7.20
C LEU A 183 15.24 -3.34 -5.70
N GLU A 184 14.60 -4.45 -5.33
CA GLU A 184 14.47 -4.87 -3.92
C GLU A 184 15.85 -5.09 -3.29
N SER A 185 16.73 -5.85 -3.95
CA SER A 185 18.10 -6.08 -3.47
C SER A 185 18.90 -4.79 -3.32
N GLU A 186 18.75 -3.86 -4.25
CA GLU A 186 19.47 -2.58 -4.19
C GLU A 186 18.91 -1.66 -3.09
N PHE A 187 17.59 -1.61 -2.89
CA PHE A 187 17.00 -0.87 -1.77
C PHE A 187 17.45 -1.46 -0.43
N GLN A 188 17.45 -2.79 -0.29
CA GLN A 188 17.97 -3.46 0.89
C GLN A 188 19.43 -3.09 1.13
N ARG A 189 20.30 -3.20 0.12
CA ARG A 189 21.73 -2.88 0.23
C ARG A 189 21.96 -1.44 0.68
N VAL A 190 21.29 -0.48 0.04
CA VAL A 190 21.46 0.95 0.35
C VAL A 190 20.92 1.26 1.74
N LEU A 191 19.68 0.87 2.07
CA LEU A 191 19.10 1.14 3.38
C LEU A 191 19.87 0.46 4.52
N GLN A 192 20.38 -0.76 4.29
CA GLN A 192 21.23 -1.44 5.29
C GLN A 192 22.52 -0.67 5.55
N SER A 193 23.14 -0.09 4.52
CA SER A 193 24.32 0.77 4.70
C SER A 193 24.03 2.06 5.48
N GLN A 194 22.76 2.46 5.56
CA GLN A 194 22.26 3.57 6.37
C GLN A 194 21.78 3.13 7.77
N GLY A 195 21.98 1.86 8.14
CA GLY A 195 21.66 1.33 9.46
C GLY A 195 20.25 0.78 9.62
N PHE A 196 19.46 0.65 8.54
CA PHE A 196 18.14 0.03 8.61
C PHE A 196 18.22 -1.50 8.65
N THR A 197 17.34 -2.09 9.45
CA THR A 197 17.01 -3.53 9.44
C THR A 197 15.72 -3.79 8.66
N PHE A 198 15.49 -5.06 8.30
CA PHE A 198 14.30 -5.51 7.57
C PHE A 198 13.72 -6.77 8.20
N ALA A 199 12.44 -7.04 7.94
CA ALA A 199 11.80 -8.28 8.38
C ALA A 199 12.50 -9.50 7.73
N GLY A 200 12.94 -10.46 8.56
CA GLY A 200 13.74 -11.61 8.15
C GLY A 200 15.10 -11.74 8.84
N SER A 201 15.56 -10.69 9.55
CA SER A 201 16.78 -10.72 10.38
C SER A 201 16.51 -11.16 11.84
N ASP A 202 15.76 -12.25 12.05
CA ASP A 202 15.31 -12.75 13.36
C ASP A 202 14.31 -11.86 14.14
N SER A 203 13.87 -10.74 13.55
CA SER A 203 12.94 -9.80 14.19
C SER A 203 11.56 -9.79 13.55
N SER A 204 10.51 -9.87 14.38
CA SER A 204 9.11 -9.63 14.02
C SER A 204 8.73 -8.14 14.00
N THR A 205 9.72 -7.24 14.02
CA THR A 205 9.50 -5.79 13.98
C THR A 205 8.74 -5.38 12.72
N ILE A 206 7.61 -4.71 12.94
CA ILE A 206 6.81 -4.07 11.88
C ILE A 206 7.05 -2.55 11.86
N ASP A 207 7.33 -1.96 13.03
CA ASP A 207 7.70 -0.55 13.17
C ASP A 207 8.89 -0.33 14.14
N GLY A 208 9.85 0.51 13.77
CA GLY A 208 10.94 0.97 14.63
C GLY A 208 11.81 2.04 13.95
N PRO A 209 12.59 2.83 14.72
CA PRO A 209 13.39 3.95 14.20
C PRO A 209 14.47 3.54 13.18
N ASN A 210 15.02 2.33 13.30
CA ASN A 210 16.05 1.81 12.41
C ASN A 210 15.52 0.59 11.63
N HIS A 211 14.23 0.56 11.33
CA HIS A 211 13.60 -0.53 10.58
C HIS A 211 12.94 0.03 9.33
N ALA A 212 13.04 -0.69 8.21
CA ALA A 212 12.34 -0.36 6.98
C ALA A 212 11.53 -1.56 6.50
N ASN A 213 10.33 -1.29 6.00
CA ASN A 213 9.50 -2.30 5.36
C ASN A 213 9.76 -2.25 3.86
N ILE A 214 10.22 -3.36 3.27
CA ILE A 214 10.42 -3.47 1.82
C ILE A 214 9.56 -4.64 1.33
N GLY A 215 8.79 -4.43 0.27
CA GLY A 215 7.97 -5.48 -0.31
C GLY A 215 7.76 -5.32 -1.81
N LEU A 216 7.78 -6.44 -2.51
CA LEU A 216 7.23 -6.52 -3.86
C LEU A 216 5.71 -6.46 -3.77
N ILE A 217 5.07 -5.79 -4.71
CA ILE A 217 3.62 -5.61 -4.73
C ILE A 217 3.00 -5.97 -6.08
N SER A 218 1.72 -6.35 -6.02
CA SER A 218 0.90 -6.50 -7.22
C SER A 218 0.75 -5.17 -7.98
N HIS A 219 0.26 -5.29 -9.20
CA HIS A 219 0.13 -4.17 -10.14
C HIS A 219 -0.66 -2.97 -9.58
N VAL A 220 -0.05 -1.78 -9.70
CA VAL A 220 -0.61 -0.49 -9.25
C VAL A 220 -0.93 0.47 -10.41
N GLY A 221 -0.89 -0.02 -11.66
CA GLY A 221 -1.02 0.82 -12.85
C GLY A 221 0.32 1.40 -13.32
N GLY A 222 0.40 1.72 -14.62
CA GLY A 222 1.59 2.34 -15.21
C GLY A 222 2.74 1.36 -15.47
N HIS A 223 2.45 0.11 -15.87
CA HIS A 223 3.51 -0.85 -16.26
C HIS A 223 4.37 -0.37 -17.44
N LYS A 224 3.84 0.57 -18.25
CA LYS A 224 4.62 1.22 -19.31
C LYS A 224 5.74 2.11 -18.76
N TYR A 225 5.76 2.39 -17.45
CA TYR A 225 6.81 3.09 -16.73
C TYR A 225 7.48 2.18 -15.69
N ALA A 226 7.68 0.90 -16.03
CA ALA A 226 8.20 -0.11 -15.09
C ALA A 226 9.45 0.36 -14.33
N GLY A 227 9.67 -0.24 -13.15
CA GLY A 227 10.38 0.43 -12.07
C GLY A 227 9.45 1.32 -11.26
N ASN A 228 8.21 0.87 -11.04
CA ASN A 228 7.24 1.57 -10.21
C ASN A 228 7.55 1.30 -8.74
N VAL A 229 7.82 2.38 -7.98
CA VAL A 229 8.14 2.33 -6.55
C VAL A 229 7.25 3.30 -5.80
N ILE A 230 6.68 2.88 -4.68
CA ILE A 230 5.94 3.73 -3.76
C ILE A 230 6.74 3.81 -2.47
N VAL A 231 7.04 5.03 -2.01
CA VAL A 231 7.71 5.28 -0.74
C VAL A 231 6.73 5.97 0.20
N TYR A 232 6.31 5.26 1.24
CA TYR A 232 5.54 5.84 2.34
C TYR A 232 6.46 6.26 3.47
N ILE A 233 6.47 7.55 3.76
CA ILE A 233 7.24 8.14 4.86
C ILE A 233 6.33 8.26 6.08
N PRO A 234 6.68 7.63 7.21
CA PRO A 234 5.79 7.55 8.34
C PRO A 234 5.76 8.88 9.12
N PRO A 235 4.67 9.13 9.87
CA PRO A 235 4.33 10.44 10.42
C PRO A 235 5.28 10.94 11.51
N LYS A 236 6.06 10.06 12.16
CA LYS A 236 7.03 10.45 13.21
C LYS A 236 8.49 10.28 12.75
N MET A 237 8.73 10.05 11.46
CA MET A 237 10.09 10.08 10.94
C MET A 237 10.65 11.51 11.03
N THR A 238 11.92 11.61 11.36
CA THR A 238 12.68 12.87 11.43
C THR A 238 13.79 12.88 10.38
N VAL A 239 14.32 14.06 10.06
CA VAL A 239 15.50 14.19 9.17
C VAL A 239 16.77 14.33 10.01
N GLY A 240 17.82 13.64 9.59
CA GLY A 240 19.15 13.77 10.17
C GLY A 240 19.17 13.47 11.67
N THR A 241 19.88 14.29 12.44
CA THR A 241 20.03 14.14 13.90
C THR A 241 19.26 15.20 14.68
N THR A 242 18.44 16.02 14.03
CA THR A 242 17.94 17.28 14.59
C THR A 242 16.54 17.19 15.22
N ASP A 243 15.97 15.99 15.39
CA ASP A 243 14.57 15.76 15.82
C ASP A 243 13.53 16.53 14.97
N GLU A 244 13.94 17.11 13.84
CA GLU A 244 13.07 17.88 12.97
C GLU A 244 12.13 16.93 12.21
N PRO A 245 10.82 17.22 12.16
CA PRO A 245 9.87 16.39 11.43
C PRO A 245 10.27 16.25 9.96
N HIS A 246 10.14 15.03 9.44
CA HIS A 246 10.44 14.78 8.05
C HIS A 246 9.52 15.60 7.12
N PRO A 247 10.03 16.38 6.13
CA PRO A 247 9.18 17.20 5.26
C PRO A 247 8.10 16.40 4.52
N LEU A 248 8.37 15.12 4.25
CA LEU A 248 7.43 14.18 3.65
C LEU A 248 6.69 13.28 4.66
N ALA A 249 6.80 13.53 5.97
CA ALA A 249 6.14 12.75 7.00
C ALA A 249 4.63 12.63 6.72
N GLY A 250 4.11 11.41 6.80
CA GLY A 250 2.71 11.09 6.54
C GLY A 250 2.33 11.07 5.05
N LYS A 251 3.30 11.08 4.11
CA LYS A 251 3.05 11.10 2.67
C LYS A 251 3.49 9.80 2.00
N GLY A 252 2.81 9.44 0.91
CA GLY A 252 3.21 8.41 -0.05
C GLY A 252 3.66 9.04 -1.35
N ILE A 253 4.87 8.69 -1.82
CA ILE A 253 5.47 9.25 -3.04
C ILE A 253 5.62 8.14 -4.07
N TRP A 254 5.09 8.34 -5.28
CA TRP A 254 5.17 7.37 -6.37
C TRP A 254 6.24 7.76 -7.37
N TYR A 255 7.06 6.78 -7.70
CA TYR A 255 8.09 6.86 -8.72
C TYR A 255 7.82 5.87 -9.85
N GLY A 256 8.30 6.20 -11.05
CA GLY A 256 8.35 5.31 -12.21
C GLY A 256 9.71 5.37 -12.89
N ARG A 257 9.99 4.42 -13.78
CA ARG A 257 11.29 4.33 -14.49
C ARG A 257 12.50 4.19 -13.54
N ILE A 258 12.28 3.63 -12.34
CA ILE A 258 13.37 3.41 -11.39
C ILE A 258 14.20 2.22 -11.85
N GLU A 259 15.51 2.42 -11.86
CA GLU A 259 16.53 1.40 -12.11
C GLU A 259 17.43 1.32 -10.88
N PRO A 260 18.21 0.24 -10.69
CA PRO A 260 19.10 0.11 -9.53
C PRO A 260 19.99 1.34 -9.31
N LYS A 261 20.54 1.94 -10.37
CA LYS A 261 21.36 3.16 -10.29
C LYS A 261 20.65 4.38 -9.67
N HIS A 262 19.32 4.41 -9.68
CA HIS A 262 18.53 5.51 -9.12
C HIS A 262 18.20 5.32 -7.63
N VAL A 263 18.36 4.10 -7.10
CA VAL A 263 17.92 3.74 -5.73
C VAL A 263 18.65 4.56 -4.67
N GLN A 264 19.96 4.74 -4.80
CA GLN A 264 20.75 5.57 -3.88
C GLN A 264 20.16 6.99 -3.77
N GLY A 265 19.86 7.62 -4.90
CA GLY A 265 19.24 8.96 -4.93
C GLY A 265 17.87 8.99 -4.27
N ILE A 266 17.03 7.96 -4.44
CA ILE A 266 15.73 7.90 -3.75
C ILE A 266 15.91 7.78 -2.23
N VAL A 267 16.87 6.97 -1.77
CA VAL A 267 17.12 6.82 -0.34
C VAL A 267 17.62 8.15 0.24
N ASP A 268 18.64 8.75 -0.36
CA ASP A 268 19.28 9.96 0.15
C ASP A 268 18.35 11.18 0.09
N GLU A 269 17.70 11.38 -1.06
CA GLU A 269 16.85 12.55 -1.28
C GLU A 269 15.49 12.39 -0.60
N THR A 270 14.81 11.25 -0.79
CA THR A 270 13.41 11.08 -0.38
C THR A 270 13.25 10.48 1.00
N ILE A 271 13.93 9.38 1.29
CA ILE A 271 13.73 8.65 2.56
C ILE A 271 14.45 9.37 3.70
N LEU A 272 15.65 9.88 3.46
CA LEU A 272 16.46 10.54 4.48
C LEU A 272 16.35 12.07 4.43
N GLY A 273 16.28 12.64 3.22
CA GLY A 273 16.38 14.09 3.00
C GLY A 273 15.07 14.85 2.86
N GLY A 274 13.91 14.17 2.77
CA GLY A 274 12.60 14.83 2.62
C GLY A 274 12.35 15.55 1.29
N ARG A 275 13.08 15.21 0.24
CA ARG A 275 12.97 15.79 -1.11
C ARG A 275 12.51 14.76 -2.13
N VAL A 276 11.74 15.20 -3.12
CA VAL A 276 11.23 14.33 -4.18
C VAL A 276 12.19 14.37 -5.38
N VAL A 277 12.52 13.20 -5.91
CA VAL A 277 13.28 13.08 -7.16
C VAL A 277 12.34 13.33 -8.34
N THR A 278 12.27 14.57 -8.80
CA THR A 278 11.27 15.07 -9.77
C THR A 278 11.23 14.29 -11.08
N ASP A 279 12.39 13.89 -11.60
CA ASP A 279 12.52 13.22 -12.89
C ASP A 279 11.80 11.88 -12.96
N HIS A 280 11.58 11.27 -11.80
CA HIS A 280 10.89 9.98 -11.65
C HIS A 280 9.51 10.10 -11.03
N PHE A 281 9.10 11.29 -10.58
CA PHE A 281 7.89 11.51 -9.82
C PHE A 281 6.63 11.28 -10.65
N ARG A 282 5.74 10.41 -10.17
CA ARG A 282 4.45 10.11 -10.80
C ARG A 282 3.26 10.81 -10.14
N GLY A 283 3.41 11.18 -8.88
CA GLY A 283 2.35 11.68 -8.01
C GLY A 283 2.61 11.30 -6.57
N GLY A 284 1.82 11.82 -5.65
CA GLY A 284 1.84 11.40 -4.25
C GLY A 284 0.48 11.52 -3.61
N ILE A 285 0.41 11.11 -2.35
CA ILE A 285 -0.77 11.22 -1.50
C ILE A 285 -0.34 11.70 -0.12
N ASP A 286 -1.11 12.58 0.49
CA ASP A 286 -0.90 12.97 1.88
C ASP A 286 -1.77 12.17 2.86
N ARG A 287 -1.69 12.51 4.15
CA ARG A 287 -2.40 11.80 5.21
C ARG A 287 -3.92 11.97 5.18
N ASN A 288 -4.40 13.03 4.53
CA ASN A 288 -5.82 13.31 4.35
C ASN A 288 -6.40 12.58 3.12
N GLY A 289 -5.53 11.98 2.29
CA GLY A 289 -5.91 11.34 1.05
C GLY A 289 -5.88 12.28 -0.15
N ASP A 290 -5.33 13.50 0.02
CA ASP A 290 -5.23 14.47 -1.06
C ASP A 290 -4.08 14.10 -2.00
N ILE A 291 -4.34 14.21 -3.31
CA ILE A 291 -3.37 13.85 -4.35
C ILE A 291 -2.38 14.99 -4.55
N LEU A 292 -1.10 14.67 -4.43
CA LEU A 292 0.03 15.57 -4.65
C LEU A 292 0.46 15.49 -6.12
N ARG A 293 0.67 16.66 -6.73
CA ARG A 293 1.19 16.85 -8.08
C ARG A 293 2.22 17.98 -8.06
N MET A 294 3.13 17.97 -9.04
CA MET A 294 4.14 19.01 -9.23
C MET A 294 3.87 19.87 -10.46
#